data_AF-A0A485LC55-F1
#
_entry.id   AF-A0A485LC55-F1
#
_cell.length_a   1.000
_cell.length_b   1.000
_cell.length_c   1.000
_cell.angle_alpha   90.00
_cell.angle_beta   90.00
_cell.angle_gamma   90.00
#
_symmetry.space_group_name_H-M   'P 1'
#
loop_
_entity.id
_entity.type
_entity.pdbx_description
1 polymer ?
#
loop_
_entity_poly.entity_id
_entity_poly.type
_entity_poly.pdbx_seq_one_letter_code
_entity_poly.pdbx_strand_id
1 'polypeptide(L)'
;MKTATATVLASLALFAATTNAHGRMTKPAHRGYIGKLPEFKDVVPIDYSDNGLNAGGIAQTSGGKHGVCGDPYSGVREHETGGTYGVFPTQGAKAIAACYAPGSTIDITVQVTANHMGVFHFGLCKLNGKADKETEECFQTLAQPNGQQTWPVSSGNQDFTTQWVLPQGVTCDGDSHCVLRWEYEGGNNPGVGPLGQEWFWNCADVYISNTCGATPASSSMAPAPSTFAPVPSPSSSIAPVPSPSSAYPSTVAPSPSHDDDDHGNDDDNEDDDGGDDDDDEIAGAWDQCGGKHFKGSPTCPEGTLCVLVSDWYSTCVPVSKLHG
;
A
#
# COMPACT_ATOMS: atom_id res chain seq x y z
N MET A 1 -37.24 -56.41 20.84
CA MET A 1 -37.75 -55.27 20.03
C MET A 1 -37.97 -54.11 21.00
N LYS A 2 -37.32 -52.94 20.97
CA LYS A 2 -36.33 -52.32 20.07
C LYS A 2 -35.39 -51.51 20.98
N THR A 3 -34.08 -51.65 20.78
CA THR A 3 -33.05 -50.76 21.31
C THR A 3 -33.13 -49.44 20.55
N ALA A 4 -33.38 -48.33 21.24
CA ALA A 4 -33.33 -46.99 20.66
C ALA A 4 -31.93 -46.42 20.88
N THR A 5 -31.09 -46.53 19.86
CA THR A 5 -29.78 -45.89 19.78
C THR A 5 -29.99 -44.39 19.63
N ALA A 6 -29.61 -43.59 20.63
CA ALA A 6 -29.58 -42.14 20.52
C ALA A 6 -28.34 -41.74 19.71
N THR A 7 -28.54 -41.36 18.46
CA THR A 7 -27.52 -40.79 17.59
C THR A 7 -27.16 -39.40 18.07
N VAL A 8 -25.96 -39.23 18.61
CA VAL A 8 -25.36 -37.91 18.86
C VAL A 8 -24.94 -37.35 17.51
N LEU A 9 -25.74 -36.43 16.96
CA LEU A 9 -25.35 -35.59 15.83
C LEU A 9 -24.37 -34.53 16.34
N ALA A 10 -23.08 -34.80 16.21
CA ALA A 10 -22.05 -33.78 16.32
C ALA A 10 -22.16 -32.88 15.08
N SER A 11 -22.80 -31.73 15.25
CA SER A 11 -22.77 -30.64 14.27
C SER A 11 -21.34 -30.08 14.22
N LEU A 12 -20.53 -30.61 13.29
CA LEU A 12 -19.24 -30.05 12.95
C LEU A 12 -19.49 -28.70 12.28
N ALA A 13 -19.35 -27.61 13.02
CA ALA A 13 -19.31 -26.28 12.44
C ALA A 13 -18.08 -26.23 11.52
N LEU A 14 -18.30 -26.30 10.20
CA LEU A 14 -17.29 -25.87 9.24
C LEU A 14 -17.11 -24.37 9.47
N PHE A 15 -16.12 -24.00 10.27
CA PHE A 15 -15.49 -22.70 10.12
C PHE A 15 -14.84 -22.71 8.73
N ALA A 16 -15.57 -22.20 7.73
CA ALA A 16 -14.95 -21.74 6.51
C ALA A 16 -14.13 -20.50 6.86
N ALA A 17 -12.99 -20.71 7.50
CA ALA A 17 -11.94 -19.72 7.52
C ALA A 17 -11.40 -19.68 6.09
N THR A 18 -12.01 -18.86 5.24
CA THR A 18 -11.36 -18.44 4.01
C THR A 18 -10.21 -17.53 4.42
N THR A 19 -9.13 -18.10 4.97
CA THR A 19 -7.87 -17.38 5.18
C THR A 19 -7.22 -17.21 3.82
N ASN A 20 -7.83 -16.37 3.01
CA ASN A 20 -7.18 -15.79 1.86
C ASN A 20 -6.59 -14.49 2.43
N ALA A 21 -5.30 -14.55 2.73
CA ALA A 21 -4.58 -13.55 3.51
C ALA A 21 -3.88 -12.62 2.54
N HIS A 22 -4.22 -11.32 2.47
CA HIS A 22 -3.81 -10.48 1.34
C HIS A 22 -3.01 -9.23 1.73
N GLY A 23 -3.40 -8.55 2.80
CA GLY A 23 -2.56 -7.50 3.38
C GLY A 23 -3.32 -6.56 4.30
N ARG A 24 -2.57 -5.78 5.07
CA ARG A 24 -3.10 -4.82 6.04
C ARG A 24 -2.18 -3.61 6.22
N MET A 25 -2.77 -2.43 6.41
CA MET A 25 -2.03 -1.22 6.77
C MET A 25 -1.71 -1.20 8.28
N THR A 26 -0.46 -1.48 8.64
CA THR A 26 -0.02 -1.60 10.04
C THR A 26 0.43 -0.27 10.64
N LYS A 27 0.84 0.70 9.82
CA LYS A 27 1.20 2.05 10.24
C LYS A 27 0.67 3.09 9.24
N PRO A 28 -0.17 4.05 9.66
CA PRO A 28 -0.96 3.99 10.89
C PRO A 28 -1.83 2.73 10.90
N ALA A 29 -2.09 2.16 12.07
CA ALA A 29 -2.88 0.93 12.17
C ALA A 29 -4.31 1.16 11.69
N HIS A 30 -4.75 0.41 10.68
CA HIS A 30 -6.13 0.48 10.19
C HIS A 30 -7.13 -0.11 11.20
N ARG A 31 -8.41 0.24 11.02
CA ARG A 31 -9.53 -0.11 11.93
C ARG A 31 -9.61 -1.60 12.27
N GLY A 32 -9.35 -2.50 11.31
CA GLY A 32 -9.35 -3.96 11.57
C GLY A 32 -8.13 -4.42 12.37
N TYR A 33 -6.95 -3.82 12.14
CA TYR A 33 -5.72 -4.23 12.82
C TYR A 33 -5.54 -3.60 14.21
N ILE A 34 -6.01 -2.36 14.40
CA ILE A 34 -5.69 -1.52 15.56
C ILE A 34 -6.02 -2.18 16.91
N GLY A 35 -7.10 -2.99 16.98
CA GLY A 35 -7.49 -3.72 18.19
C GLY A 35 -6.47 -4.78 18.65
N LYS A 36 -5.53 -5.19 17.79
CA LYS A 36 -4.43 -6.11 18.17
C LYS A 36 -3.30 -5.42 18.92
N LEU A 37 -3.26 -4.10 18.90
CA LEU A 37 -2.24 -3.33 19.59
C LEU A 37 -2.59 -3.20 21.09
N PRO A 38 -1.62 -3.42 22.01
CA PRO A 38 -1.89 -3.41 23.45
C PRO A 38 -2.55 -2.13 23.97
N GLU A 39 -2.27 -0.99 23.33
CA GLU A 39 -2.79 0.32 23.69
C GLU A 39 -4.28 0.52 23.33
N PHE A 40 -4.83 -0.27 22.40
CA PHE A 40 -6.23 -0.20 21.96
C PHE A 40 -7.09 -1.37 22.45
N LYS A 41 -6.53 -2.26 23.29
CA LYS A 41 -7.17 -3.52 23.71
C LYS A 41 -8.55 -3.38 24.36
N ASP A 42 -8.81 -2.23 25.00
CA ASP A 42 -10.09 -1.92 25.68
C ASP A 42 -10.92 -0.88 24.90
N VAL A 43 -10.51 -0.54 23.66
CA VAL A 43 -11.11 0.49 22.82
C VAL A 43 -11.72 -0.10 21.55
N VAL A 44 -10.96 -0.94 20.84
CA VAL A 44 -11.37 -1.55 19.57
C VAL A 44 -11.29 -3.07 19.70
N PRO A 45 -12.35 -3.83 19.34
CA PRO A 45 -12.28 -5.28 19.35
C PRO A 45 -11.25 -5.80 18.35
N ILE A 46 -10.70 -7.00 18.63
CA ILE A 46 -9.77 -7.66 17.69
C ILE A 46 -10.56 -8.16 16.48
N ASP A 47 -10.17 -7.73 15.28
CA ASP A 47 -10.52 -8.40 14.03
C ASP A 47 -9.47 -9.47 13.70
N TYR A 48 -9.91 -10.72 13.55
CA TYR A 48 -9.05 -11.82 13.13
C TYR A 48 -8.89 -11.91 11.61
N SER A 49 -9.72 -11.18 10.85
CA SER A 49 -9.74 -11.14 9.38
C SER A 49 -9.22 -9.81 8.81
N ASP A 50 -8.51 -9.04 9.64
CA ASP A 50 -7.98 -7.69 9.37
C ASP A 50 -7.16 -7.59 8.07
N ASN A 51 -6.55 -8.68 7.63
CA ASN A 51 -5.75 -8.74 6.40
C ASN A 51 -6.53 -9.26 5.15
N GLY A 52 -7.85 -9.35 5.23
CA GLY A 52 -8.72 -9.92 4.19
C GLY A 52 -9.80 -8.98 3.66
N LEU A 53 -9.64 -7.66 3.82
CA LEU A 53 -10.65 -6.65 3.46
C LEU A 53 -10.69 -6.38 1.95
N ASN A 54 -11.20 -7.35 1.20
CA ASN A 54 -11.24 -7.37 -0.27
C ASN A 54 -12.61 -7.04 -0.88
N ALA A 55 -13.46 -6.35 -0.11
CA ALA A 55 -14.84 -6.02 -0.47
C ALA A 55 -15.70 -7.21 -0.92
N GLY A 56 -15.41 -8.41 -0.40
CA GLY A 56 -16.13 -9.64 -0.75
C GLY A 56 -15.61 -10.36 -2.00
N GLY A 57 -14.45 -9.92 -2.52
CA GLY A 57 -13.72 -10.55 -3.62
C GLY A 57 -14.11 -10.05 -5.01
N ILE A 58 -13.29 -10.40 -6.00
CA ILE A 58 -13.37 -9.93 -7.39
C ILE A 58 -14.77 -10.11 -8.03
N ALA A 59 -15.48 -11.19 -7.69
CA ALA A 59 -16.83 -11.42 -8.21
C ALA A 59 -17.81 -10.31 -7.82
N GLN A 60 -17.62 -9.69 -6.65
CA GLN A 60 -18.45 -8.57 -6.20
C GLN A 60 -17.94 -7.23 -6.73
N THR A 61 -16.61 -7.03 -6.78
CA THR A 61 -16.01 -5.74 -7.16
C THR A 61 -15.95 -5.52 -8.67
N SER A 62 -16.08 -6.56 -9.49
CA SER A 62 -16.06 -6.45 -10.97
C SER A 62 -17.10 -5.50 -11.56
N GLY A 63 -18.21 -5.27 -10.84
CA GLY A 63 -19.23 -4.27 -11.19
C GLY A 63 -18.94 -2.86 -10.68
N GLY A 64 -17.75 -2.60 -10.12
CA GLY A 64 -17.33 -1.33 -9.52
C GLY A 64 -17.93 -1.04 -8.15
N LYS A 65 -18.56 -2.02 -7.49
CA LYS A 65 -19.22 -1.83 -6.19
C LYS A 65 -18.38 -2.43 -5.07
N HIS A 66 -18.06 -1.61 -4.06
CA HIS A 66 -17.33 -2.02 -2.87
C HIS A 66 -17.74 -1.18 -1.66
N GLY A 67 -17.40 -1.65 -0.45
CA GLY A 67 -17.42 -0.80 0.74
C GLY A 67 -16.25 0.17 0.76
N VAL A 68 -16.42 1.31 1.45
CA VAL A 68 -15.43 2.40 1.42
C VAL A 68 -14.12 1.98 2.11
N CYS A 69 -14.24 1.10 3.11
CA CYS A 69 -13.15 0.61 3.94
C CYS A 69 -12.94 -0.92 3.84
N GLY A 70 -13.34 -1.52 2.71
CA GLY A 70 -13.00 -2.90 2.36
C GLY A 70 -14.01 -3.97 2.76
N ASP A 71 -15.12 -3.57 3.37
CA ASP A 71 -16.28 -4.43 3.58
C ASP A 71 -17.04 -4.72 2.25
N PRO A 72 -17.79 -5.82 2.15
CA PRO A 72 -18.66 -6.08 1.00
C PRO A 72 -19.69 -4.99 0.75
N TYR A 73 -19.97 -4.69 -0.52
CA TYR A 73 -20.92 -3.62 -0.87
C TYR A 73 -22.33 -3.87 -0.28
N SER A 74 -22.86 -5.08 -0.40
CA SER A 74 -24.19 -5.45 0.11
C SER A 74 -24.16 -6.05 1.53
N GLY A 75 -23.05 -5.91 2.25
CA GLY A 75 -22.85 -6.43 3.60
C GLY A 75 -22.97 -5.38 4.70
N VAL A 76 -22.78 -5.83 5.95
CA VAL A 76 -22.55 -4.92 7.07
C VAL A 76 -21.21 -4.22 6.86
N ARG A 77 -21.18 -2.90 7.05
CA ARG A 77 -19.97 -2.08 6.92
C ARG A 77 -19.28 -1.94 8.28
N GLU A 78 -18.55 -2.97 8.68
CA GLU A 78 -17.92 -3.04 10.00
C GLU A 78 -16.72 -2.10 10.16
N HIS A 79 -16.03 -1.83 9.06
CA HIS A 79 -14.81 -1.01 9.00
C HIS A 79 -15.08 0.45 8.64
N GLU A 80 -16.32 0.83 8.38
CA GLU A 80 -16.71 2.24 8.17
C GLU A 80 -17.01 2.95 9.50
N THR A 81 -17.01 4.29 9.52
CA THR A 81 -17.22 5.10 10.75
C THR A 81 -18.54 4.71 11.45
N GLY A 82 -18.50 4.28 12.70
CA GLY A 82 -19.66 3.79 13.46
C GLY A 82 -19.96 2.30 13.30
N GLY A 83 -19.18 1.57 12.50
CA GLY A 83 -19.17 0.10 12.49
C GLY A 83 -18.45 -0.50 13.70
N THR A 84 -18.35 -1.83 13.75
CA THR A 84 -17.68 -2.60 14.81
C THR A 84 -16.26 -2.11 15.09
N TYR A 85 -15.52 -1.73 14.03
CA TYR A 85 -14.11 -1.35 14.10
C TYR A 85 -13.89 0.17 13.89
N GLY A 86 -14.84 0.88 13.29
CA GLY A 86 -14.80 2.34 13.11
C GLY A 86 -15.31 3.11 14.33
N VAL A 87 -14.70 2.95 15.50
CA VAL A 87 -15.30 3.40 16.77
C VAL A 87 -15.06 4.87 17.15
N PHE A 88 -14.52 5.71 16.26
CA PHE A 88 -14.33 7.14 16.52
C PHE A 88 -15.59 7.86 17.06
N PRO A 89 -16.83 7.59 16.57
CA PRO A 89 -18.02 8.28 17.09
C PRO A 89 -18.23 8.13 18.59
N THR A 90 -17.83 7.00 19.17
CA THR A 90 -18.02 6.68 20.60
C THR A 90 -16.74 6.82 21.43
N GLN A 91 -15.57 6.64 20.82
CA GLN A 91 -14.28 6.63 21.52
C GLN A 91 -13.43 7.89 21.27
N GLY A 92 -13.76 8.69 20.25
CA GLY A 92 -13.04 9.91 19.87
C GLY A 92 -11.53 9.68 19.73
N ALA A 93 -10.74 10.55 20.36
CA ALA A 93 -9.28 10.49 20.34
C ALA A 93 -8.68 9.13 20.73
N LYS A 94 -9.38 8.29 21.49
CA LYS A 94 -8.89 6.95 21.87
C LYS A 94 -8.85 5.97 20.69
N ALA A 95 -9.58 6.25 19.61
CA ALA A 95 -9.58 5.42 18.39
C ALA A 95 -8.55 5.87 17.34
N ILE A 96 -7.81 6.96 17.62
CA ILE A 96 -6.89 7.55 16.66
C ILE A 96 -5.57 6.77 16.63
N ALA A 97 -5.23 6.25 15.45
CA ALA A 97 -4.05 5.43 15.22
C ALA A 97 -2.75 6.23 15.15
N ALA A 98 -2.82 7.50 14.73
CA ALA A 98 -1.65 8.38 14.63
C ALA A 98 -2.04 9.86 14.59
N CYS A 99 -1.07 10.73 14.89
CA CYS A 99 -1.19 12.19 14.88
C CYS A 99 -0.07 12.77 14.01
N TYR A 100 -0.41 13.51 12.95
CA TYR A 100 0.54 14.08 11.99
C TYR A 100 0.40 15.59 11.85
N ALA A 101 1.49 16.28 11.48
CA ALA A 101 1.43 17.71 11.21
C ALA A 101 0.82 17.97 9.81
N PRO A 102 0.07 19.06 9.59
CA PRO A 102 -0.41 19.42 8.27
C PRO A 102 0.76 19.57 7.29
N GLY A 103 0.62 19.03 6.08
CA GLY A 103 1.67 19.13 5.05
C GLY A 103 2.87 18.20 5.24
N SER A 104 2.92 17.40 6.32
CA SER A 104 4.07 16.53 6.55
C SER A 104 4.11 15.36 5.57
N THR A 105 5.32 14.95 5.20
CA THR A 105 5.55 13.61 4.64
C THR A 105 5.47 12.59 5.77
N ILE A 106 4.66 11.54 5.57
CA ILE A 106 4.45 10.47 6.53
C ILE A 106 4.88 9.13 5.95
N ASP A 107 5.39 8.26 6.82
CA ASP A 107 5.60 6.85 6.48
C ASP A 107 4.29 6.08 6.69
N ILE A 108 3.87 5.37 5.65
CA ILE A 108 2.79 4.39 5.70
C ILE A 108 3.37 3.01 5.47
N THR A 109 3.09 2.07 6.39
CA THR A 109 3.53 0.67 6.31
C THR A 109 2.34 -0.24 6.03
N VAL A 110 2.46 -1.02 4.96
CA VAL A 110 1.51 -2.06 4.58
C VAL A 110 2.20 -3.41 4.66
N GLN A 111 1.66 -4.32 5.45
CA GLN A 111 2.07 -5.71 5.47
C GLN A 111 1.29 -6.50 4.44
N VAL A 112 1.98 -7.05 3.44
CA VAL A 112 1.39 -7.94 2.43
C VAL A 112 1.65 -9.39 2.83
N THR A 113 0.58 -10.16 2.99
CA THR A 113 0.65 -11.58 3.39
C THR A 113 0.43 -12.56 2.24
N ALA A 114 -0.16 -12.10 1.15
CA ALA A 114 -0.10 -12.73 -0.17
C ALA A 114 0.04 -11.64 -1.21
N ASN A 115 1.12 -11.70 -1.98
CA ASN A 115 1.45 -10.69 -2.96
C ASN A 115 0.70 -10.93 -4.28
N HIS A 116 -0.09 -9.95 -4.71
CA HIS A 116 -0.86 -9.96 -5.95
C HIS A 116 -0.22 -9.04 -7.01
N MET A 117 1.06 -8.65 -6.86
CA MET A 117 1.76 -7.64 -7.67
C MET A 117 0.95 -6.34 -7.74
N GLY A 118 0.93 -5.57 -8.83
CA GLY A 118 0.03 -4.41 -8.95
C GLY A 118 0.53 -3.15 -8.24
N VAL A 119 -0.39 -2.35 -7.69
CA VAL A 119 -0.09 -0.99 -7.19
C VAL A 119 -0.86 -0.64 -5.92
N PHE A 120 -0.22 0.14 -5.04
CA PHE A 120 -0.90 0.81 -3.93
C PHE A 120 -1.31 2.22 -4.30
N HIS A 121 -2.47 2.61 -3.80
CA HIS A 121 -2.99 3.98 -3.79
C HIS A 121 -3.25 4.40 -2.36
N PHE A 122 -3.12 5.69 -2.07
CA PHE A 122 -3.50 6.26 -0.78
C PHE A 122 -4.38 7.48 -0.96
N GLY A 123 -5.40 7.57 -0.10
CA GLY A 123 -6.34 8.69 -0.08
C GLY A 123 -6.53 9.22 1.34
N LEU A 124 -6.94 10.48 1.44
CA LEU A 124 -7.30 11.11 2.70
C LEU A 124 -8.68 11.75 2.60
N CYS A 125 -9.56 11.43 3.52
CA CYS A 125 -10.88 12.03 3.68
C CYS A 125 -10.94 12.78 5.02
N LYS A 126 -11.41 14.02 5.02
CA LYS A 126 -11.66 14.79 6.26
C LYS A 126 -13.13 14.69 6.66
N LEU A 127 -13.38 14.22 7.88
CA LEU A 127 -14.70 14.16 8.49
C LEU A 127 -14.83 15.28 9.54
N ASN A 128 -15.91 16.05 9.47
CA ASN A 128 -16.06 17.28 10.26
C ASN A 128 -16.73 17.04 11.61
N GLY A 129 -17.59 16.03 11.69
CA GLY A 129 -18.27 15.58 12.89
C GLY A 129 -17.90 14.15 13.29
N LYS A 130 -18.16 13.82 14.55
CA LYS A 130 -17.85 12.51 15.15
C LYS A 130 -18.49 11.34 14.42
N ALA A 131 -19.70 11.52 13.91
CA ALA A 131 -20.51 10.48 13.26
C ALA A 131 -20.63 10.67 11.75
N ASP A 132 -19.87 11.61 11.17
CA ASP A 132 -19.81 11.76 9.72
C ASP A 132 -19.29 10.46 9.10
N LYS A 133 -19.77 10.14 7.91
CA LYS A 133 -19.37 8.96 7.17
C LYS A 133 -18.47 9.36 6.02
N GLU A 134 -17.36 8.65 5.88
CA GLU A 134 -16.55 8.67 4.67
C GLU A 134 -17.37 8.17 3.47
N THR A 135 -17.18 8.83 2.33
CA THR A 135 -17.72 8.44 1.03
C THR A 135 -16.60 8.43 0.01
N GLU A 136 -16.79 7.75 -1.12
CA GLU A 136 -15.78 7.73 -2.19
C GLU A 136 -15.36 9.13 -2.63
N GLU A 137 -16.31 10.07 -2.71
CA GLU A 137 -16.07 11.44 -3.16
C GLU A 137 -15.28 12.29 -2.16
N CYS A 138 -15.18 11.86 -0.90
CA CYS A 138 -14.43 12.57 0.12
C CYS A 138 -12.92 12.38 -0.03
N PHE A 139 -12.48 11.26 -0.61
CA PHE A 139 -11.08 10.91 -0.64
C PHE A 139 -10.31 11.73 -1.67
N GLN A 140 -9.36 12.51 -1.17
CA GLN A 140 -8.33 13.14 -1.98
C GLN A 140 -7.14 12.18 -2.11
N THR A 141 -6.74 11.85 -3.35
CA THR A 141 -5.53 11.07 -3.62
C THR A 141 -4.29 11.76 -3.08
N LEU A 142 -3.49 11.02 -2.33
CA LEU A 142 -2.19 11.45 -1.84
C LEU A 142 -1.12 11.18 -2.89
N ALA A 143 -0.09 12.03 -2.86
CA ALA A 143 1.10 11.84 -3.68
C ALA A 143 2.31 11.55 -2.79
N GLN A 144 3.25 10.80 -3.34
CA GLN A 144 4.59 10.66 -2.81
C GLN A 144 5.37 11.98 -2.93
N PRO A 145 6.50 12.15 -2.22
CA PRO A 145 7.35 13.35 -2.35
C PRO A 145 7.84 13.62 -3.78
N ASN A 146 7.96 12.59 -4.62
CA ASN A 146 8.31 12.71 -6.03
C ASN A 146 7.12 13.07 -6.95
N GLY A 147 5.93 13.28 -6.39
CA GLY A 147 4.71 13.61 -7.12
C GLY A 147 3.93 12.41 -7.68
N GLN A 148 4.45 11.19 -7.59
CA GLN A 148 3.72 9.99 -8.03
C GLN A 148 2.55 9.67 -7.08
N GLN A 149 1.43 9.25 -7.63
CA GLN A 149 0.21 8.93 -6.86
C GLN A 149 0.02 7.44 -6.61
N THR A 150 0.87 6.61 -7.20
CA THR A 150 0.82 5.14 -7.08
C THR A 150 2.16 4.62 -6.61
N TRP A 151 2.16 3.47 -5.94
CA TRP A 151 3.37 2.75 -5.56
C TRP A 151 3.35 1.32 -6.14
N PRO A 152 4.28 0.97 -7.04
CA PRO A 152 4.37 -0.39 -7.57
C PRO A 152 4.72 -1.39 -6.48
N VAL A 153 3.97 -2.48 -6.40
CA VAL A 153 4.17 -3.54 -5.41
C VAL A 153 5.15 -4.56 -5.99
N SER A 154 6.36 -4.60 -5.43
CA SER A 154 7.34 -5.63 -5.80
C SER A 154 6.90 -7.01 -5.30
N SER A 155 7.45 -8.08 -5.89
CA SER A 155 7.10 -9.45 -5.52
C SER A 155 7.50 -9.79 -4.08
N GLY A 156 6.81 -10.76 -3.51
CA GLY A 156 7.09 -11.31 -2.17
C GLY A 156 6.20 -10.75 -1.06
N ASN A 157 6.06 -11.56 -0.01
CA ASN A 157 5.28 -11.21 1.17
C ASN A 157 6.19 -10.48 2.15
N GLN A 158 5.91 -9.21 2.37
CA GLN A 158 6.77 -8.32 3.15
C GLN A 158 6.00 -7.09 3.63
N ASP A 159 6.68 -6.30 4.46
CA ASP A 159 6.22 -4.98 4.87
C ASP A 159 6.76 -3.93 3.89
N PHE A 160 5.85 -3.19 3.26
CA PHE A 160 6.16 -2.08 2.38
C PHE A 160 6.01 -0.78 3.17
N THR A 161 7.11 -0.09 3.43
CA THR A 161 7.08 1.26 4.04
C THR A 161 7.34 2.31 2.96
N THR A 162 6.37 3.20 2.78
CA THR A 162 6.32 4.16 1.68
C THR A 162 6.01 5.56 2.21
N GLN A 163 6.48 6.60 1.51
CA GLN A 163 6.34 7.99 1.94
C GLN A 163 5.25 8.72 1.17
N TRP A 164 4.36 9.43 1.88
CA TRP A 164 3.23 10.14 1.30
C TRP A 164 3.07 11.53 1.91
N VAL A 165 2.73 12.52 1.09
CA VAL A 165 2.61 13.91 1.51
C VAL A 165 1.15 14.21 1.88
N LEU A 166 0.93 14.59 3.14
CA LEU A 166 -0.38 15.06 3.59
C LEU A 166 -0.70 16.45 3.03
N PRO A 167 -1.98 16.80 2.78
CA PRO A 167 -2.33 18.14 2.32
C PRO A 167 -2.03 19.21 3.38
N GLN A 168 -1.35 20.29 2.97
CA GLN A 168 -0.95 21.38 3.89
C GLN A 168 -2.13 22.11 4.53
N GLY A 169 -3.25 22.23 3.82
CA GLY A 169 -4.45 22.95 4.26
C GLY A 169 -5.45 22.12 5.06
N VAL A 170 -5.14 20.86 5.36
CA VAL A 170 -6.05 19.95 6.04
C VAL A 170 -5.67 19.81 7.51
N THR A 171 -6.64 20.07 8.38
CA THR A 171 -6.60 19.76 9.81
C THR A 171 -7.88 19.04 10.22
N CYS A 172 -7.75 18.10 11.14
CA CYS A 172 -8.81 17.24 11.65
C CYS A 172 -8.39 16.69 13.02
N ASP A 173 -8.95 17.25 14.09
CA ASP A 173 -8.70 16.86 15.47
C ASP A 173 -9.90 17.19 16.38
N GLY A 174 -9.86 16.67 17.60
CA GLY A 174 -10.92 16.84 18.60
C GLY A 174 -12.18 16.05 18.25
N ASP A 175 -13.22 16.74 17.80
CA ASP A 175 -14.48 16.11 17.37
C ASP A 175 -14.52 15.83 15.85
N SER A 176 -13.48 16.27 15.14
CA SER A 176 -13.17 15.94 13.74
C SER A 176 -12.02 14.91 13.69
N HIS A 177 -11.97 14.12 12.63
CA HIS A 177 -10.84 13.23 12.32
C HIS A 177 -10.68 13.09 10.80
N CYS A 178 -9.53 12.58 10.38
CA CYS A 178 -9.33 12.19 9.00
C CYS A 178 -9.28 10.67 8.90
N VAL A 179 -9.78 10.17 7.77
CA VAL A 179 -9.67 8.77 7.39
C VAL A 179 -8.57 8.68 6.33
N LEU A 180 -7.48 8.00 6.68
CA LEU A 180 -6.44 7.60 5.73
C LEU A 180 -6.82 6.26 5.13
N ARG A 181 -6.95 6.18 3.81
CA ARG A 181 -7.30 4.96 3.09
C ARG A 181 -6.13 4.43 2.30
N TRP A 182 -5.84 3.15 2.50
CA TRP A 182 -5.01 2.35 1.61
C TRP A 182 -5.93 1.60 0.65
N GLU A 183 -5.58 1.60 -0.63
CA GLU A 183 -6.19 0.77 -1.66
C GLU A 183 -5.10 -0.04 -2.33
N TYR A 184 -5.34 -1.33 -2.53
CA TYR A 184 -4.44 -2.22 -3.24
C TYR A 184 -5.14 -2.79 -4.45
N GLU A 185 -4.70 -2.35 -5.61
CA GLU A 185 -5.05 -2.90 -6.91
C GLU A 185 -4.11 -4.06 -7.24
N GLY A 186 -4.63 -5.28 -7.28
CA GLY A 186 -3.87 -6.44 -7.75
C GLY A 186 -3.46 -6.30 -9.22
N GLY A 187 -2.47 -7.08 -9.64
CA GLY A 187 -1.95 -7.09 -11.01
C GLY A 187 -1.58 -8.48 -11.48
N ASN A 188 -2.17 -9.52 -10.91
CA ASN A 188 -1.87 -10.92 -11.21
C ASN A 188 -2.87 -11.57 -12.17
N ASN A 189 -3.90 -10.84 -12.64
CA ASN A 189 -4.73 -11.25 -13.77
C ASN A 189 -4.25 -10.55 -15.05
N PRO A 190 -3.58 -11.25 -15.98
CA PRO A 190 -3.08 -10.63 -17.20
C PRO A 190 -4.22 -10.25 -18.15
N GLY A 191 -4.05 -9.16 -18.91
CA GLY A 191 -4.96 -8.76 -19.99
C GLY A 191 -6.32 -8.20 -19.55
N VAL A 192 -6.51 -7.92 -18.25
CA VAL A 192 -7.75 -7.33 -17.73
C VAL A 192 -7.48 -5.99 -17.05
N GLY A 193 -8.42 -5.05 -17.19
CA GLY A 193 -8.35 -3.74 -16.54
C GLY A 193 -8.58 -3.81 -15.02
N PRO A 194 -8.58 -2.65 -14.34
CA PRO A 194 -8.75 -2.51 -12.89
C PRO A 194 -9.87 -3.35 -12.28
N LEU A 195 -11.06 -3.36 -12.88
CA LEU A 195 -12.22 -4.12 -12.39
C LEU A 195 -12.09 -5.64 -12.56
N GLY A 196 -11.12 -6.10 -13.35
CA GLY A 196 -10.75 -7.51 -13.49
C GLY A 196 -9.67 -7.95 -12.50
N GLN A 197 -9.21 -7.07 -11.60
CA GLN A 197 -8.24 -7.40 -10.56
C GLN A 197 -8.96 -7.61 -9.22
N GLU A 198 -8.30 -8.31 -8.30
CA GLU A 198 -8.72 -8.29 -6.89
C GLU A 198 -8.23 -7.00 -6.23
N TRP A 199 -9.06 -6.46 -5.33
CA TRP A 199 -8.79 -5.20 -4.65
C TRP A 199 -8.91 -5.34 -3.14
N PHE A 200 -8.16 -4.51 -2.41
CA PHE A 200 -8.23 -4.44 -0.96
C PHE A 200 -8.31 -2.98 -0.50
N TRP A 201 -9.03 -2.75 0.59
CA TRP A 201 -9.16 -1.42 1.18
C TRP A 201 -9.00 -1.50 2.68
N ASN A 202 -8.27 -0.54 3.25
CA ASN A 202 -8.21 -0.34 4.69
C ASN A 202 -8.36 1.14 5.01
N CYS A 203 -9.06 1.45 6.10
CA CYS A 203 -9.19 2.80 6.63
C CYS A 203 -8.55 2.91 8.02
N ALA A 204 -7.76 3.95 8.27
CA ALA A 204 -7.25 4.32 9.60
C ALA A 204 -7.74 5.71 10.00
N ASP A 205 -8.18 5.84 11.25
CA ASP A 205 -8.53 7.13 11.83
C ASP A 205 -7.27 7.82 12.34
N VAL A 206 -6.99 9.02 11.81
CA VAL A 206 -5.81 9.81 12.15
C VAL A 206 -6.20 11.23 12.53
N TYR A 207 -5.37 11.86 13.35
CA TYR A 207 -5.40 13.30 13.54
C TYR A 207 -4.37 13.98 12.67
N ILE A 208 -4.78 15.12 12.11
CA ILE A 208 -3.89 16.07 11.47
C ILE A 208 -4.07 17.40 12.18
N SER A 209 -3.07 17.81 12.97
CA SER A 209 -3.16 18.99 13.82
C SER A 209 -1.81 19.67 13.93
N ASN A 210 -1.81 21.00 14.08
CA ASN A 210 -0.60 21.77 14.35
C ASN A 210 0.06 21.41 15.70
N THR A 211 -0.65 20.65 16.54
CA THR A 211 -0.13 20.12 17.80
C THR A 211 0.53 18.74 17.64
N CYS A 212 0.28 18.05 16.52
CA CYS A 212 0.98 16.81 16.19
C CYS A 212 2.41 17.12 15.73
N GLY A 213 3.41 16.37 16.19
CA GLY A 213 4.81 16.56 15.79
C GLY A 213 5.50 17.78 16.40
N ALA A 214 4.80 18.59 17.21
CA ALA A 214 5.46 19.47 18.15
C ALA A 214 6.09 18.58 19.24
N THR A 215 7.40 18.39 19.18
CA THR A 215 8.16 18.03 20.39
C THR A 215 7.68 18.97 21.49
N PRO A 216 7.26 18.50 22.67
CA PRO A 216 6.84 19.41 23.74
C PRO A 216 7.97 20.42 23.90
N ALA A 217 7.68 21.71 23.68
CA ALA A 217 8.60 22.76 24.05
C ALA A 217 8.92 22.50 25.52
N SER A 218 10.14 22.04 25.80
CA SER A 218 10.60 21.77 27.15
C SER A 218 10.31 23.04 27.92
N SER A 219 9.33 22.98 28.83
CA SER A 219 9.00 24.06 29.73
C SER A 219 10.29 24.44 30.43
N SER A 220 10.91 25.52 29.98
CA SER A 220 12.09 26.09 30.57
C SER A 220 11.71 26.51 31.98
N MET A 221 11.98 25.64 32.95
CA MET A 221 12.11 26.05 34.33
C MET A 221 13.12 27.19 34.33
N ALA A 222 12.68 28.33 34.88
CA ALA A 222 13.47 29.53 35.02
C ALA A 222 14.88 29.20 35.55
N PRO A 223 15.94 29.84 35.03
CA PRO A 223 17.29 29.56 35.51
C PRO A 223 17.42 30.04 36.96
N ALA A 224 17.77 29.12 37.85
CA ALA A 224 18.25 29.47 39.19
C ALA A 224 19.59 30.23 39.07
N PRO A 225 19.84 31.27 39.88
CA PRO A 225 21.09 32.02 39.82
C PRO A 225 22.22 31.17 40.39
N SER A 226 23.13 30.70 39.53
CA SER A 226 24.38 30.06 39.95
C SER A 226 25.56 31.00 39.78
N THR A 227 26.10 31.41 40.92
CA THR A 227 27.40 32.04 41.08
C THR A 227 28.51 31.00 40.88
N PHE A 228 29.05 30.86 39.68
CA PHE A 228 30.36 30.25 39.50
C PHE A 228 31.17 30.98 38.43
N ALA A 229 32.41 31.30 38.81
CA ALA A 229 33.39 32.06 38.04
C ALA A 229 33.90 31.27 36.81
N PRO A 230 34.39 31.95 35.76
CA PRO A 230 34.83 31.30 34.53
C PRO A 230 36.26 30.74 34.67
N VAL A 231 36.44 29.50 34.21
CA VAL A 231 37.76 28.91 33.93
C VAL A 231 37.94 28.87 32.40
N PRO A 232 39.09 29.29 31.85
CA PRO A 232 39.25 29.45 30.40
C PRO A 232 39.48 28.11 29.67
N SER A 233 38.90 28.01 28.47
CA SER A 233 39.06 26.91 27.51
C SER A 233 40.36 27.01 26.70
N PRO A 234 41.00 25.89 26.32
CA PRO A 234 42.00 25.89 25.26
C PRO A 234 41.34 25.71 23.87
N SER A 235 41.75 26.56 22.93
CA SER A 235 41.44 26.48 21.50
C SER A 235 42.15 25.31 20.83
N SER A 236 41.44 24.60 19.95
CA SER A 236 42.05 23.81 18.88
C SER A 236 41.24 23.93 17.60
N SER A 237 41.91 24.40 16.55
CA SER A 237 41.44 24.59 15.17
C SER A 237 41.31 23.25 14.43
N ILE A 238 40.22 23.07 13.67
CA ILE A 238 40.11 22.02 12.66
C ILE A 238 39.89 22.67 11.28
N ALA A 239 40.69 22.22 10.31
CA ALA A 239 40.73 22.66 8.92
C ALA A 239 39.55 22.12 8.07
N PRO A 240 39.24 22.73 6.92
CA PRO A 240 38.07 22.36 6.10
C PRO A 240 38.37 21.21 5.12
N VAL A 241 37.38 20.32 4.96
CA VAL A 241 37.39 19.21 3.98
C VAL A 241 36.57 19.64 2.73
N PRO A 242 37.03 19.39 1.49
CA PRO A 242 36.32 19.81 0.29
C PRO A 242 35.29 18.80 -0.22
N SER A 243 34.23 19.32 -0.84
CA SER A 243 33.13 18.61 -1.53
C SER A 243 33.58 17.81 -2.77
N PRO A 244 32.84 16.75 -3.15
CA PRO A 244 32.86 16.24 -4.52
C PRO A 244 31.62 16.65 -5.33
N SER A 245 31.92 17.02 -6.58
CA SER A 245 31.03 17.34 -7.70
C SER A 245 30.29 16.10 -8.20
N SER A 246 29.00 16.24 -8.55
CA SER A 246 28.20 15.20 -9.20
C SER A 246 28.10 15.46 -10.70
N ALA A 247 28.60 14.53 -11.51
CA ALA A 247 28.30 14.41 -12.93
C ALA A 247 27.50 13.11 -13.13
N TYR A 248 26.31 13.21 -13.70
CA TYR A 248 25.47 12.07 -14.10
C TYR A 248 25.92 11.54 -15.46
N PRO A 249 26.07 10.22 -15.65
CA PRO A 249 25.93 9.58 -16.94
C PRO A 249 24.57 8.86 -17.03
N SER A 250 23.80 9.16 -18.08
CA SER A 250 22.71 8.33 -18.58
C SER A 250 23.25 6.95 -19.00
N THR A 251 22.66 5.88 -18.47
CA THR A 251 22.91 4.51 -18.94
C THR A 251 21.63 3.94 -19.54
N VAL A 252 21.62 3.84 -20.87
CA VAL A 252 20.73 2.96 -21.63
C VAL A 252 21.11 1.51 -21.29
N ALA A 253 20.12 0.68 -20.96
CA ALA A 253 20.35 -0.73 -20.64
C ALA A 253 20.74 -1.53 -21.91
N PRO A 254 21.67 -2.50 -21.82
CA PRO A 254 22.10 -3.32 -22.96
C PRO A 254 21.10 -4.45 -23.28
N SER A 255 20.90 -4.71 -24.57
CA SER A 255 20.22 -5.91 -25.10
C SER A 255 20.93 -7.19 -24.62
N PRO A 256 20.19 -8.28 -24.31
CA PRO A 256 20.80 -9.58 -24.09
C PRO A 256 21.14 -10.24 -25.43
N SER A 257 22.38 -10.71 -25.53
CA SER A 257 22.89 -11.59 -26.57
C SER A 257 22.16 -12.94 -26.54
N HIS A 258 21.73 -13.39 -27.71
CA HIS A 258 21.34 -14.79 -27.94
C HIS A 258 22.60 -15.66 -27.85
N ASP A 259 22.53 -16.71 -27.04
CA ASP A 259 23.48 -17.82 -27.08
C ASP A 259 22.95 -18.81 -28.13
N ASP A 260 23.66 -18.89 -29.27
CA ASP A 260 23.50 -19.93 -30.27
C ASP A 260 24.15 -21.22 -29.75
N ASP A 261 23.35 -22.18 -29.27
CA ASP A 261 23.80 -23.56 -29.10
C ASP A 261 23.63 -24.31 -30.43
N ASP A 262 24.73 -24.38 -31.19
CA ASP A 262 24.91 -25.26 -32.33
C ASP A 262 25.02 -26.71 -31.88
N HIS A 263 23.96 -27.50 -32.10
CA HIS A 263 24.05 -28.95 -32.27
C HIS A 263 23.17 -29.39 -33.43
N GLY A 264 23.77 -29.43 -34.62
CA GLY A 264 23.23 -30.18 -35.75
C GLY A 264 23.15 -31.68 -35.46
N ASN A 265 22.02 -32.29 -35.79
CA ASN A 265 22.03 -33.49 -36.61
C ASN A 265 20.65 -33.69 -37.27
N ASP A 266 20.72 -33.90 -38.58
CA ASP A 266 19.63 -34.20 -39.50
C ASP A 266 18.92 -35.52 -39.14
N ASP A 267 17.60 -35.59 -39.38
CA ASP A 267 16.95 -36.73 -40.05
C ASP A 267 15.46 -36.42 -40.33
N ASP A 268 15.08 -36.66 -41.59
CA ASP A 268 13.83 -36.32 -42.26
C ASP A 268 12.58 -37.03 -41.70
N ASN A 269 11.43 -36.35 -41.70
CA ASN A 269 10.20 -36.77 -42.41
C ASN A 269 9.05 -35.76 -42.26
N GLU A 270 8.38 -35.54 -43.39
CA GLU A 270 7.38 -34.51 -43.68
C GLU A 270 5.97 -34.82 -43.14
N ASP A 271 5.20 -33.72 -43.08
CA ASP A 271 3.76 -33.55 -43.34
C ASP A 271 2.74 -33.41 -42.20
N ASP A 272 2.07 -32.25 -42.31
CA ASP A 272 0.68 -31.88 -42.00
C ASP A 272 0.33 -31.05 -40.73
N ASP A 273 0.40 -29.72 -40.96
CA ASP A 273 -0.75 -28.79 -41.05
C ASP A 273 -1.16 -27.98 -39.81
N GLY A 274 -1.05 -26.66 -39.95
CA GLY A 274 -1.61 -25.65 -39.04
C GLY A 274 -0.68 -24.46 -38.76
N GLY A 275 -0.63 -23.50 -39.69
CA GLY A 275 0.15 -22.26 -39.58
C GLY A 275 -0.39 -21.20 -38.62
N ASP A 276 0.42 -20.14 -38.54
CA ASP A 276 0.10 -18.73 -38.22
C ASP A 276 -0.15 -18.42 -36.72
N ASP A 277 0.56 -17.54 -36.00
CA ASP A 277 1.37 -16.36 -36.34
C ASP A 277 2.40 -16.08 -35.21
N ASP A 278 3.69 -15.94 -35.54
CA ASP A 278 4.71 -15.35 -34.66
C ASP A 278 4.58 -13.81 -34.71
N ASP A 279 3.52 -13.28 -34.13
CA ASP A 279 3.36 -11.85 -33.92
C ASP A 279 4.18 -11.44 -32.68
N ASP A 280 5.14 -10.53 -32.88
CA ASP A 280 5.79 -9.73 -31.84
C ASP A 280 4.72 -9.16 -30.88
N GLU A 281 4.40 -9.87 -29.80
CA GLU A 281 3.36 -9.44 -28.85
C GLU A 281 3.85 -8.19 -28.12
N ILE A 282 3.48 -7.00 -28.59
CA ILE A 282 3.81 -5.74 -27.91
C ILE A 282 3.11 -5.74 -26.55
N ALA A 283 3.86 -5.54 -25.47
CA ALA A 283 3.31 -5.42 -24.13
C ALA A 283 2.28 -4.28 -24.04
N GLY A 284 1.33 -4.32 -23.12
CA GLY A 284 0.44 -3.19 -22.86
C GLY A 284 1.18 -2.00 -22.26
N ALA A 285 0.57 -0.81 -22.34
CA ALA A 285 1.04 0.31 -21.54
C ALA A 285 0.91 -0.06 -20.05
N TRP A 286 2.00 0.12 -19.29
CA TRP A 286 2.19 -0.29 -17.90
C TRP A 286 2.41 -1.79 -17.65
N ASP A 287 2.41 -2.62 -18.69
CA ASP A 287 2.75 -4.04 -18.53
C ASP A 287 4.23 -4.23 -18.22
N GLN A 288 4.56 -5.39 -17.66
CA GLN A 288 5.94 -5.78 -17.44
C GLN A 288 6.64 -6.00 -18.78
N CYS A 289 7.80 -5.40 -18.95
CA CYS A 289 8.62 -5.49 -20.16
C CYS A 289 10.06 -5.96 -19.86
N GLY A 290 10.33 -6.37 -18.62
CA GLY A 290 11.66 -6.82 -18.23
C GLY A 290 11.79 -7.17 -16.75
N GLY A 291 12.99 -7.60 -16.38
CA GLY A 291 13.35 -8.06 -15.04
C GLY A 291 13.95 -9.47 -15.05
N LYS A 292 14.70 -9.82 -14.01
CA LYS A 292 15.24 -11.18 -13.82
C LYS A 292 14.12 -12.23 -13.88
N HIS A 293 14.31 -13.23 -14.75
CA HIS A 293 13.38 -14.33 -15.08
C HIS A 293 12.09 -13.94 -15.82
N PHE A 294 11.97 -12.70 -16.32
CA PHE A 294 10.88 -12.33 -17.20
C PHE A 294 10.96 -13.13 -18.52
N LYS A 295 9.82 -13.69 -18.95
CA LYS A 295 9.68 -14.49 -20.17
C LYS A 295 8.68 -13.90 -21.17
N GLY A 296 8.11 -12.73 -20.88
CA GLY A 296 7.18 -12.05 -21.77
C GLY A 296 7.91 -11.14 -22.76
N SER A 297 7.14 -10.37 -23.53
CA SER A 297 7.69 -9.45 -24.51
C SER A 297 8.42 -8.27 -23.87
N PRO A 298 9.65 -7.96 -24.30
CA PRO A 298 10.37 -6.78 -23.84
C PRO A 298 9.93 -5.48 -24.56
N THR A 299 9.08 -5.60 -25.57
CA THR A 299 8.72 -4.51 -26.47
C THR A 299 7.53 -3.75 -25.93
N CYS A 300 7.74 -2.47 -25.65
CA CYS A 300 6.70 -1.56 -25.20
C CYS A 300 5.99 -0.87 -26.37
N PRO A 301 4.71 -0.50 -26.20
CA PRO A 301 3.93 0.13 -27.25
C PRO A 301 4.42 1.56 -27.52
N GLU A 302 4.14 2.06 -28.72
CA GLU A 302 4.56 3.39 -29.15
C GLU A 302 4.15 4.46 -28.13
N GLY A 303 5.08 5.39 -27.83
CA GLY A 303 4.86 6.44 -26.84
C GLY A 303 5.09 6.01 -25.39
N THR A 304 5.59 4.80 -25.15
CA THR A 304 6.06 4.31 -23.84
C THR A 304 7.50 3.81 -23.90
N LEU A 305 8.18 3.70 -22.77
CA LEU A 305 9.53 3.12 -22.64
C LEU A 305 9.55 2.07 -21.55
N CYS A 306 10.30 0.98 -21.78
CA CYS A 306 10.54 -0.02 -20.75
C CYS A 306 11.47 0.55 -19.67
N VAL A 307 10.92 0.92 -18.52
CA VAL A 307 11.67 1.54 -17.43
C VAL A 307 12.01 0.49 -16.37
N LEU A 308 13.31 0.37 -16.09
CA LEU A 308 13.82 -0.46 -14.99
C LEU A 308 13.34 0.12 -13.66
N VAL A 309 12.56 -0.65 -12.90
CA VAL A 309 12.13 -0.30 -11.54
C VAL A 309 13.02 -1.00 -10.51
N SER A 310 13.43 -2.23 -10.80
CA SER A 310 14.40 -3.00 -10.01
C SER A 310 15.05 -4.07 -10.88
N ASP A 311 16.07 -4.75 -10.36
CA ASP A 311 16.68 -5.94 -10.98
C ASP A 311 15.67 -7.00 -11.48
N TRP A 312 14.50 -7.08 -10.85
CA TRP A 312 13.50 -8.13 -11.09
C TRP A 312 12.29 -7.64 -11.88
N TYR A 313 12.19 -6.34 -12.15
CA TYR A 313 10.98 -5.77 -12.75
C TYR A 313 11.26 -4.47 -13.52
N SER A 314 10.81 -4.45 -14.78
CA SER A 314 10.71 -3.27 -15.63
C SER A 314 9.30 -3.17 -16.19
N THR A 315 8.77 -1.95 -16.36
CA THR A 315 7.40 -1.72 -16.87
C THR A 315 7.37 -0.67 -17.99
N CYS A 316 6.43 -0.82 -18.92
CA CYS A 316 6.21 0.14 -20.01
C CYS A 316 5.58 1.44 -19.50
N VAL A 317 6.36 2.51 -19.36
CA VAL A 317 5.89 3.80 -18.86
C VAL A 317 5.71 4.79 -20.01
N PRO A 318 4.55 5.46 -20.16
CA PRO A 318 4.36 6.52 -21.14
C PRO A 318 5.43 7.61 -21.05
N VAL A 319 6.01 7.98 -22.19
CA VAL A 319 7.08 8.99 -22.28
C VAL A 319 6.62 10.32 -21.68
N SER A 320 5.34 10.68 -21.82
CA SER A 320 4.73 11.87 -21.21
C SER A 320 4.76 11.88 -19.67
N LYS A 321 5.00 10.72 -19.04
CA LYS A 321 5.12 10.55 -17.58
C LYS A 321 6.57 10.43 -17.10
N LEU A 322 7.54 10.45 -18.02
CA LEU A 322 8.97 10.34 -17.71
C LEU A 322 9.68 11.69 -17.54
N HIS A 323 8.95 12.79 -17.61
CA HIS A 323 9.48 14.13 -17.37
C HIS A 323 9.40 14.46 -15.88
N GLY A 324 10.57 14.62 -15.25
CA GLY A 324 10.78 15.37 -14.02
C GLY A 324 11.03 16.85 -14.28
#